data_AF-A0A3M1NWD8-F1
#
_entry.id   AF-A0A3M1NWD8-F1
#
_cell.length_a   1.000
_cell.length_b   1.000
_cell.length_c   1.000
_cell.angle_alpha   90.00
_cell.angle_beta   90.00
_cell.angle_gamma   90.00
#
_symmetry.space_group_name_H-M   'P 1'
#
loop_
_entity.id
_entity.type
_entity.pdbx_description
1 polymer ?
#
loop_
_entity_poly.entity_id
_entity_poly.type
_entity_poly.pdbx_seq_one_letter_code
_entity_poly.pdbx_strand_id
1 'polypeptide(L)'
;MWAIRWFLAVVLILVVLGFALQNSSQEVSVVFVPNVWQYSGVQLWMVIYASFGLGVIFWLIVSVFQVLQLKAEIRRLRRSNEEIQHELDSLRNLPIGDDDTGFDIKEEA
;
A
#
# COMPACT_ATOMS: atom_id res chain seq x y z
N MET A 1 -20.70 -6.52 12.76
CA MET A 1 -21.13 -5.62 13.86
C MET A 1 -19.92 -5.17 14.65
N TRP A 2 -19.80 -3.88 14.98
CA TRP A 2 -18.64 -3.31 15.70
C TRP A 2 -18.32 -4.07 16.99
N ALA A 3 -19.35 -4.49 17.73
CA ALA A 3 -19.21 -5.30 18.94
C ALA A 3 -18.50 -6.65 18.71
N ILE A 4 -18.81 -7.37 17.62
CA ILE A 4 -18.17 -8.66 17.31
C ILE A 4 -16.66 -8.48 17.07
N ARG A 5 -16.27 -7.40 16.37
CA ARG A 5 -14.86 -7.10 16.10
C ARG A 5 -14.07 -6.92 17.39
N TRP A 6 -14.62 -6.17 18.34
CA TRP A 6 -13.98 -5.95 19.64
C TRP A 6 -14.00 -7.19 20.52
N PHE A 7 -15.09 -7.95 20.51
CA PHE A 7 -15.15 -9.23 21.21
C PHE A 7 -14.06 -10.19 20.71
N LEU A 8 -13.91 -10.35 19.40
CA LEU A 8 -12.86 -11.17 18.81
C LEU A 8 -11.46 -10.65 19.17
N ALA A 9 -11.25 -9.34 19.21
CA ALA A 9 -9.98 -8.75 19.63
C ALA A 9 -9.66 -9.09 21.10
N VAL A 10 -10.64 -9.00 22.00
CA VAL A 10 -10.47 -9.39 23.41
C VAL A 10 -10.18 -10.88 23.54
N VAL A 11 -10.94 -11.74 22.83
CA VAL A 11 -10.70 -13.18 22.82
C VAL A 11 -9.28 -13.50 22.33
N LEU A 12 -8.83 -12.84 21.26
CA LEU A 12 -7.48 -13.01 20.74
C LEU A 12 -6.43 -12.61 21.78
N ILE A 13 -6.60 -11.47 22.46
CA ILE A 13 -5.69 -11.03 23.54
C ILE A 13 -5.64 -12.07 24.67
N LEU A 14 -6.79 -12.60 25.09
CA LEU A 14 -6.84 -13.63 26.14
C LEU A 14 -6.13 -14.92 25.71
N VAL A 15 -6.30 -15.36 24.46
CA VAL A 15 -5.59 -16.54 23.92
C VAL A 15 -4.08 -16.31 23.90
N VAL A 16 -3.64 -15.13 23.44
CA VAL A 16 -2.22 -14.77 23.37
C VAL A 16 -1.61 -14.75 24.78
N LEU A 17 -2.25 -14.07 25.74
CA LEU A 17 -1.80 -14.03 27.13
C LEU A 17 -1.81 -15.41 27.79
N GLY A 18 -2.88 -16.19 27.59
CA GLY A 18 -3.00 -17.55 28.10
C GLY A 18 -1.88 -18.45 27.59
N PHE A 19 -1.55 -18.35 26.30
CA PHE A 19 -0.41 -19.04 25.70
C PHE A 19 0.92 -18.65 26.36
N ALA A 20 1.18 -17.36 26.60
CA ALA A 20 2.43 -16.95 27.27
C ALA A 20 2.52 -17.47 28.70
N LEU A 21 1.44 -17.39 29.47
CA LEU A 21 1.41 -17.87 30.86
C LEU A 21 1.64 -19.38 30.92
N GLN A 22 0.95 -20.15 30.08
CA GLN A 22 1.05 -21.62 30.06
C GLN A 22 2.44 -22.11 29.62
N ASN A 23 3.16 -21.33 28.81
CA ASN A 23 4.51 -21.66 28.33
C ASN A 23 5.60 -20.82 29.01
N SER A 24 5.31 -20.18 30.14
CA SER A 24 6.24 -19.26 30.83
C SER A 24 7.49 -19.95 31.36
N SER A 25 7.39 -21.22 31.75
CA SER A 25 8.52 -22.04 32.21
C SER A 25 9.25 -22.77 31.09
N GLN A 26 8.81 -22.64 29.83
CA GLN A 26 9.47 -23.29 28.71
C GLN A 26 10.60 -22.41 28.19
N GLU A 27 11.79 -22.98 28.12
CA GLU A 27 12.98 -22.33 27.62
C GLU A 27 13.45 -22.97 26.32
N VAL A 28 14.00 -22.15 25.42
CA VAL A 28 14.54 -22.57 24.13
C VAL A 28 15.90 -21.94 23.89
N SER A 29 16.67 -22.58 23.01
CA SER A 29 17.89 -22.00 22.46
C SER A 29 17.59 -21.33 21.13
N VAL A 30 17.95 -20.05 21.01
CA VAL A 30 17.84 -19.27 19.77
C VAL A 30 19.21 -19.20 19.13
N VAL A 31 19.35 -19.75 17.93
CA VAL A 31 20.58 -19.73 17.16
C VAL A 31 20.38 -18.84 15.93
N PHE A 32 21.07 -17.71 15.90
CA PHE A 32 21.09 -16.81 14.73
C PHE A 32 22.21 -17.21 13.77
N VAL A 33 23.40 -17.47 14.31
CA VAL A 33 24.56 -17.94 13.57
C VAL A 33 25.19 -19.09 14.35
N PRO A 34 25.29 -20.31 13.78
CA PRO A 34 25.89 -21.45 14.46
C PRO A 34 27.26 -21.11 15.02
N ASN A 35 27.51 -21.43 16.29
CA ASN A 35 28.77 -21.23 17.02
C ASN A 35 29.25 -19.77 17.19
N VAL A 36 28.49 -18.77 16.73
CA VAL A 36 28.88 -17.35 16.81
C VAL A 36 27.84 -16.55 17.59
N TRP A 37 26.55 -16.79 17.32
CA TRP A 37 25.48 -16.03 17.93
C TRP A 37 24.32 -16.94 18.29
N GLN A 38 24.33 -17.36 19.56
CA GLN A 38 23.27 -18.18 20.15
C GLN A 38 22.99 -17.73 21.59
N TYR A 39 21.72 -17.79 21.97
CA TYR A 39 21.27 -17.59 23.34
C TYR A 39 20.55 -18.84 23.80
N SER A 40 20.91 -19.37 24.96
CA SER A 40 20.22 -20.47 25.64
C SER A 40 19.37 -19.94 26.79
N GLY A 41 18.38 -20.72 27.22
CA GLY A 41 17.54 -20.37 28.36
C GLY A 41 16.55 -19.23 28.09
N VAL A 42 16.24 -18.95 26.82
CA VAL A 42 15.30 -17.87 26.48
C VAL A 42 13.89 -18.40 26.57
N GLN A 43 13.00 -17.69 27.28
CA GLN A 43 11.61 -18.10 27.42
C GLN A 43 10.91 -18.15 26.04
N LEU A 44 10.24 -19.26 25.74
CA LEU A 44 9.62 -19.52 24.43
C LEU A 44 8.69 -18.39 23.98
N TRP A 45 7.85 -17.91 24.90
CA TRP A 45 6.88 -16.85 24.60
C TRP A 45 7.57 -15.54 24.18
N MET A 46 8.73 -15.20 24.77
CA MET A 46 9.50 -14.01 24.39
C MET A 46 9.97 -14.10 22.95
N VAL A 47 10.50 -15.27 22.53
CA VAL A 47 10.99 -15.49 21.17
C VAL A 47 9.86 -15.37 20.16
N ILE A 48 8.72 -15.98 20.43
CA ILE A 48 7.54 -15.92 19.55
C ILE A 48 7.05 -14.48 19.43
N TYR A 49 6.93 -13.76 20.54
CA TYR A 49 6.42 -12.39 20.53
C TYR A 49 7.40 -11.41 19.86
N ALA A 50 8.70 -11.56 20.12
CA ALA A 50 9.72 -10.74 19.46
C ALA A 50 9.71 -10.97 17.94
N SER A 51 9.63 -12.24 17.50
CA SER A 51 9.57 -12.61 16.08
C SER A 51 8.31 -12.06 15.41
N PHE A 52 7.15 -12.21 16.06
CA PHE A 52 5.90 -11.65 15.57
C PHE A 52 5.95 -10.11 15.50
N GLY A 53 6.43 -9.46 16.56
CA GLY A 53 6.58 -8.01 16.62
C GLY A 53 7.49 -7.46 15.52
N LEU A 54 8.63 -8.11 15.27
CA LEU A 54 9.50 -7.78 14.14
C LEU A 54 8.78 -7.94 12.79
N GLY A 55 8.01 -9.02 12.61
CA GLY A 55 7.19 -9.22 11.43
C GLY A 55 6.16 -8.10 11.21
N VAL A 56 5.50 -7.65 12.27
CA VAL A 56 4.54 -6.54 12.23
C VAL A 56 5.25 -5.23 11.85
N ILE A 57 6.38 -4.92 12.48
CA ILE A 57 7.18 -3.73 12.18
C ILE A 57 7.63 -3.74 10.70
N PHE A 58 8.15 -4.88 10.24
CA PHE A 58 8.55 -5.05 8.85
C PHE A 58 7.36 -4.84 7.89
N TRP A 59 6.21 -5.45 8.18
CA TRP A 59 5.00 -5.27 7.39
C TRP A 59 4.52 -3.82 7.36
N LEU A 60 4.60 -3.10 8.48
CA LEU A 60 4.24 -1.67 8.55
C LEU A 60 5.17 -0.84 7.65
N ILE A 61 6.48 -1.08 7.70
CA ILE A 61 7.45 -0.37 6.86
C ILE A 61 7.11 -0.60 5.38
N VAL A 62 6.92 -1.86 4.97
CA VAL A 62 6.54 -2.20 3.59
C VAL A 62 5.23 -1.53 3.18
N SER A 63 4.23 -1.54 4.07
CA SER A 63 2.92 -0.92 3.81
C SER A 63 3.02 0.59 3.62
N VAL A 64 3.86 1.27 4.40
CA VAL A 64 4.11 2.71 4.23
C VAL A 64 4.68 3.00 2.84
N PHE A 65 5.69 2.25 2.40
CA PHE A 65 6.26 2.43 1.06
C PHE A 65 5.22 2.18 -0.05
N GLN A 66 4.39 1.16 0.08
CA GLN A 66 3.31 0.88 -0.87
C GLN A 66 2.31 2.04 -0.96
N VAL A 67 1.88 2.59 0.19
CA VAL A 67 0.95 3.72 0.22
C VAL A 67 1.56 4.96 -0.44
N LEU A 68 2.85 5.22 -0.22
CA LEU A 68 3.55 6.34 -0.86
C LEU A 68 3.64 6.17 -2.39
N GLN A 69 3.98 4.97 -2.86
CA GLN A 69 4.01 4.65 -4.29
C GLN A 69 2.63 4.82 -4.92
N LEU A 70 1.59 4.29 -4.27
CA LEU A 70 0.21 4.38 -4.77
C LEU A 70 -0.27 5.85 -4.84
N LYS A 71 0.09 6.68 -3.86
CA LYS A 71 -0.21 8.13 -3.90
C LYS A 71 0.51 8.83 -5.05
N ALA A 72 1.78 8.49 -5.31
CA ALA A 72 2.54 9.05 -6.42
C ALA A 72 1.94 8.65 -7.78
N GLU A 73 1.53 7.39 -7.91
CA GLU A 73 0.84 6.86 -9.10
C GLU A 73 -0.50 7.58 -9.33
N ILE A 74 -1.35 7.70 -8.30
CA ILE A 74 -2.61 8.45 -8.40
C ILE A 74 -2.37 9.88 -8.89
N ARG A 75 -1.34 10.56 -8.38
CA ARG A 75 -1.00 11.92 -8.82
C ARG A 75 -0.58 11.97 -10.29
N ARG A 76 0.21 10.98 -10.74
CA ARG A 76 0.63 10.86 -12.14
C ARG A 76 -0.56 10.60 -13.07
N LEU A 77 -1.44 9.67 -12.71
CA LEU A 77 -2.63 9.37 -13.49
C LEU A 77 -3.57 10.57 -13.59
N ARG A 78 -3.76 11.33 -12.50
CA ARG A 78 -4.58 12.55 -12.51
C ARG A 78 -4.03 13.60 -13.48
N ARG A 79 -2.73 13.88 -13.44
CA ARG A 79 -2.09 14.84 -14.35
C ARG A 79 -2.24 14.44 -15.81
N SER A 80 -1.98 13.17 -16.13
CA SER A 80 -2.15 12.66 -17.49
C SER A 80 -3.62 12.75 -17.96
N ASN A 81 -4.58 12.53 -17.06
CA ASN A 81 -5.99 12.70 -17.39
C ASN A 81 -6.34 14.17 -17.71
N GLU A 82 -5.86 15.10 -16.88
CA GLU A 82 -6.04 16.55 -17.09
C GLU A 82 -5.40 17.00 -18.42
N GLU A 83 -4.19 16.54 -18.74
CA GLU A 83 -3.51 16.82 -20.01
C GLU A 83 -4.31 16.32 -21.22
N ILE A 84 -4.79 15.07 -21.18
CA ILE A 84 -5.62 14.50 -22.26
C ILE A 84 -6.94 15.25 -22.41
N GLN A 85 -7.57 15.67 -21.31
CA GLN A 85 -8.79 16.49 -21.35
C GLN A 85 -8.53 17.85 -22.02
N HIS A 86 -7.41 18.50 -21.69
CA HIS A 86 -7.01 19.75 -22.32
C HIS A 86 -6.73 19.60 -23.82
N GLU A 87 -6.08 18.52 -24.24
CA GLU A 87 -5.88 18.22 -25.67
C GLU A 87 -7.21 18.01 -26.39
N LEU A 88 -8.12 17.22 -25.80
CA LEU A 88 -9.43 16.97 -26.39
C LEU A 88 -10.26 18.25 -26.52
N ASP A 89 -10.28 19.10 -25.49
CA ASP A 89 -10.98 20.39 -25.52
C ASP A 89 -10.36 21.34 -26.55
N SER A 90 -9.03 21.33 -26.70
CA SER A 90 -8.33 22.14 -27.70
C SER A 90 -8.66 21.69 -29.12
N LEU A 91 -8.76 20.37 -29.35
CA LEU A 91 -9.18 19.81 -30.64
C LEU A 91 -10.66 20.09 -30.93
N ARG A 92 -11.54 20.07 -29.92
CA ARG A 92 -12.96 20.43 -30.08
C ARG A 92 -13.15 21.91 -30.42
N ASN A 93 -12.28 22.76 -29.89
CA ASN A 93 -12.33 24.20 -30.09
C ASN A 93 -11.42 24.67 -31.25
N LEU A 94 -10.88 23.76 -32.07
CA LEU A 94 -10.24 24.15 -33.32
C LEU A 94 -11.30 24.86 -34.17
N PRO A 95 -11.08 26.12 -34.59
CA PRO A 95 -11.95 26.75 -35.56
C PRO A 95 -11.92 25.86 -36.81
N ILE A 96 -13.04 25.22 -37.13
CA ILE A 96 -13.24 24.75 -38.49
C ILE A 96 -13.20 26.04 -39.29
N GLY A 97 -12.15 26.21 -40.10
CA GLY A 97 -12.06 27.33 -40.99
C GLY A 97 -13.31 27.33 -41.84
N ASP A 98 -14.20 28.30 -41.59
CA ASP A 98 -15.15 28.79 -42.56
C ASP A 98 -14.35 29.53 -43.65
N ASP A 99 -13.42 28.82 -44.30
CA ASP A 99 -12.92 29.18 -45.61
C ASP A 99 -13.94 28.66 -46.62
N ASP A 100 -15.17 29.16 -46.49
CA ASP A 100 -16.14 29.27 -47.58
C ASP A 100 -15.57 30.32 -48.55
N THR A 101 -14.43 29.98 -49.15
CA THR A 101 -13.83 30.72 -50.25
C THR A 101 -14.68 30.41 -51.47
N GLY A 102 -15.76 31.18 -51.58
CA GLY A 102 -16.64 31.20 -52.74
C GLY A 102 -15.81 31.18 -54.01
N PHE A 103 -16.02 30.14 -54.81
CA PHE A 103 -15.41 29.97 -56.11
C PHE A 103 -15.94 31.09 -57.01
N ASP A 104 -15.18 32.18 -57.11
CA ASP A 104 -15.52 33.31 -57.97
C ASP A 104 -15.22 32.90 -59.42
N ILE A 105 -16.22 32.26 -60.06
CA ILE A 105 -16.16 31.96 -61.49
C ILE A 105 -16.27 33.29 -62.22
N LYS A 106 -15.12 33.84 -62.61
CA LYS A 106 -15.07 34.91 -63.60
C LYS A 106 -15.56 34.38 -64.93
N GLU A 107 -16.79 34.72 -65.26
CA GLU A 107 -17.36 34.61 -66.60
C GLU A 107 -16.68 35.69 -67.47
N GLU A 108 -15.66 35.31 -68.23
CA GLU A 108 -15.10 36.17 -69.29
C GLU A 108 -15.96 36.02 -70.55
N ALA A 109 -16.48 37.17 -71.01
CA ALA A 109 -17.32 37.35 -72.19
C ALA A 109 -16.50 37.54 -73.48
#